data_AF-A0A846QDR8-F1
#
_entry.id   AF-A0A846QDR8-F1
#
_cell.length_a   1.000
_cell.length_b   1.000
_cell.length_c   1.000
_cell.angle_alpha   90.00
_cell.angle_beta   90.00
_cell.angle_gamma   90.00
#
_symmetry.space_group_name_H-M   'P 1'
#
loop_
_entity.id
_entity.type
_entity.pdbx_description
1 polymer ?
#
loop_
_entity_poly.entity_id
_entity_poly.type
_entity_poly.pdbx_seq_one_letter_code
_entity_poly.pdbx_strand_id
1 'polypeptide(L)' 'MSDADAVKNYAKSGGAHLVGVASSDRLKGAPKGHRPEDLLSGAESVVVMALRIPLSIV' A
#
# COMPACT_ATOMS: atom_id res chain seq x y z
N MET A 1 19.99 -1.61 1.51
CA MET A 1 18.61 -1.88 1.05
C MET A 1 17.70 -1.64 2.22
N SER A 2 16.66 -0.82 2.09
CA SER A 2 15.77 -0.51 3.21
C SER A 2 14.70 -1.61 3.40
N ASP A 3 14.08 -1.67 4.58
CA ASP A 3 12.94 -2.57 4.83
C ASP A 3 11.80 -2.32 3.83
N ALA A 4 11.56 -1.05 3.48
CA ALA A 4 10.60 -0.68 2.46
C ALA A 4 10.94 -1.26 1.08
N ASP A 5 12.22 -1.33 0.72
CA ASP A 5 12.65 -1.95 -0.54
C ASP A 5 12.49 -3.46 -0.51
N ALA A 6 12.77 -4.10 0.63
CA ALA A 6 12.56 -5.54 0.82
C ALA A 6 11.08 -5.92 0.67
N VAL A 7 10.17 -5.18 1.32
CA VAL A 7 8.72 -5.38 1.21
C VAL A 7 8.23 -5.17 -0.23
N LYS A 8 8.70 -4.11 -0.92
CA LYS A 8 8.33 -3.86 -2.33
C LYS A 8 8.78 -5.00 -3.23
N ASN A 9 9.99 -5.52 -3.05
CA ASN A 9 10.52 -6.60 -3.87
C ASN A 9 9.78 -7.92 -3.60
N TYR A 10 9.47 -8.21 -2.34
CA TYR A 10 8.64 -9.38 -1.98
C TYR A 10 7.26 -9.31 -2.63
N ALA A 11 6.55 -8.19 -2.50
CA ALA A 11 5.23 -8.01 -3.11
C ALA A 11 5.27 -8.11 -4.64
N LYS A 12 6.31 -7.55 -5.30
CA LYS A 12 6.51 -7.69 -6.75
C LYS A 12 6.75 -9.14 -7.16
N SER A 13 7.53 -9.90 -6.40
CA SER A 13 7.73 -11.33 -6.66
C SER A 13 6.44 -12.14 -6.53
N GLY A 14 5.48 -11.66 -5.75
CA GLY A 14 4.12 -12.21 -5.62
C GLY A 14 3.13 -11.78 -6.72
N GLY A 15 3.58 -11.03 -7.73
CA GLY A 15 2.75 -10.62 -8.87
C GLY A 15 2.18 -9.19 -8.78
N ALA A 16 2.52 -8.42 -7.76
CA ALA A 16 2.18 -7.00 -7.73
C ALA A 16 2.93 -6.24 -8.85
N HIS A 17 2.20 -5.44 -9.62
CA HIS A 17 2.79 -4.67 -10.73
C HIS A 17 3.33 -3.31 -10.25
N LEU A 18 2.74 -2.78 -9.17
CA LEU A 18 3.16 -1.55 -8.52
C LEU A 18 2.99 -1.70 -7.01
N VAL A 19 3.97 -1.21 -6.25
CA VAL A 19 3.96 -1.28 -4.78
C VAL A 19 4.45 0.05 -4.21
N GLY A 20 3.66 0.62 -3.30
CA GLY A 20 3.99 1.83 -2.56
C GLY A 20 3.98 1.58 -1.06
N VAL A 21 4.84 2.30 -0.33
CA VAL A 21 4.86 2.30 1.14
C VAL A 21 4.78 3.75 1.60
N ALA A 22 3.88 4.04 2.53
CA ALA A 22 3.70 5.38 3.08
C ALA A 22 3.52 5.30 4.61
N SER A 23 4.00 6.32 5.32
CA SER A 23 3.66 6.50 6.74
C SER A 23 2.18 6.87 6.88
N SER A 24 1.52 6.38 7.93
CA SER A 24 0.14 6.69 8.27
C SER A 24 -0.08 8.19 8.48
N ASP A 25 0.97 8.94 8.85
CA ASP A 25 0.95 10.39 8.98
C ASP A 25 0.49 11.11 7.71
N ARG A 26 0.87 10.58 6.53
CA ARG A 26 0.45 11.14 5.23
C ARG A 26 -1.05 10.98 4.97
N LEU A 27 -1.71 10.11 5.74
CA LEU A 27 -3.12 9.75 5.60
C LEU A 27 -3.98 10.31 6.74
N LYS A 28 -3.42 11.17 7.62
CA LYS A 28 -4.16 11.79 8.72
C LYS A 28 -5.39 12.61 8.28
N GLY A 29 -5.35 13.14 7.07
CA GLY A 29 -6.47 13.89 6.47
C GLY A 29 -7.59 13.00 5.91
N ALA A 30 -7.48 11.66 5.98
CA ALA A 30 -8.55 10.78 5.52
C ALA A 30 -9.82 10.97 6.38
N PRO A 31 -11.02 10.79 5.79
CA PRO A 31 -12.27 10.85 6.53
C PRO A 31 -12.27 9.89 7.73
N LYS A 32 -13.03 10.23 8.77
CA LYS A 32 -13.18 9.37 9.95
C LYS A 32 -13.68 7.98 9.52
N GLY A 33 -13.05 6.93 10.05
CA GLY A 33 -13.32 5.54 9.69
C GLY A 33 -12.47 5.02 8.52
N HIS A 34 -11.72 5.90 7.84
CA HIS A 34 -10.85 5.57 6.71
C HIS A 34 -9.37 5.85 6.99
N ARG A 35 -9.00 6.31 8.19
CA ARG A 35 -7.60 6.45 8.58
C ARG A 35 -7.04 5.05 8.88
N PRO A 36 -5.75 4.80 8.66
CA PRO A 36 -5.14 3.51 8.98
C PRO A 36 -5.40 3.07 10.44
N GLU A 37 -5.28 4.00 11.39
CA GLU A 37 -5.54 3.75 12.82
C GLU A 37 -6.99 3.45 13.16
N ASP A 38 -7.96 3.89 12.33
CA ASP A 38 -9.37 3.55 12.55
C ASP A 38 -9.63 2.06 12.23
N LEU A 39 -8.79 1.45 11.41
CA LEU A 39 -8.89 0.04 10.99
C LEU A 39 -7.98 -0.88 11.82
N LEU A 40 -6.77 -0.40 12.13
CA LEU A 40 -5.77 -1.13 12.92
C LEU A 40 -5.14 -0.15 13.92
N SER A 41 -5.49 -0.31 15.19
CA SER A 41 -4.92 0.50 16.27
C SER A 41 -3.38 0.40 16.27
N GLY A 42 -2.71 1.55 16.28
CA GLY A 42 -1.24 1.62 16.23
C GLY A 42 -0.62 1.45 14.84
N ALA A 43 -1.39 1.56 13.75
CA ALA A 43 -0.86 1.49 12.40
C ALA A 43 0.07 2.69 12.06
N GLU A 44 1.37 2.42 11.88
CA GLU A 44 2.38 3.45 11.54
C GLU A 44 2.66 3.60 10.04
N SER A 45 2.33 2.57 9.25
CA SER A 45 2.59 2.55 7.82
C SER A 45 1.53 1.75 7.06
N VAL A 46 1.44 2.03 5.76
CA VAL A 46 0.53 1.36 4.83
C VAL A 46 1.33 0.89 3.62
N VAL A 47 1.15 -0.37 3.25
CA VAL A 47 1.66 -0.95 2.01
C VAL A 47 0.51 -1.05 1.01
N VAL A 48 0.63 -0.36 -0.11
CA VAL A 48 -0.37 -0.36 -1.19
C VAL A 48 0.19 -1.19 -2.35
N MET A 49 -0.61 -2.13 -2.83
CA MET A 49 -0.30 -2.97 -3.99
C MET A 49 -1.30 -2.71 -5.10
N ALA A 50 -0.85 -2.74 -6.35
CA ALA A 50 -1.70 -2.61 -7.50
C ALA A 50 -1.39 -3.70 -8.55
N LEU A 51 -2.46 -4.17 -9.19
CA LEU A 51 -2.42 -5.08 -10.31
C LEU A 51 -2.85 -4.33 -11.57
N ARG A 52 -2.11 -4.53 -12.66
CA ARG A 52 -2.52 -4.00 -13.96
C ARG A 52 -3.59 -4.93 -14.54
N ILE A 53 -4.80 -4.41 -14.71
CA ILE A 53 -5.87 -5.11 -15.41
C ILE A 53 -5.70 -4.81 -16.91
N PRO A 54 -5.62 -5.83 -17.78
CA PRO A 54 -5.55 -5.61 -19.22
C PRO A 54 -6.83 -4.91 -19.70
N LEU A 55 -6.68 -3.97 -20.62
CA LEU A 55 -7.84 -3.38 -21.31
C LEU A 55 -8.48 -4.48 -22.16
N SER A 56 -9.79 -4.68 -22.02
CA SER A 56 -10.52 -5.59 -22.91
C SER A 56 -10.53 -4.98 -24.31
N ILE A 57 -10.05 -5.75 -25.29
CA ILE A 57 -10.32 -5.48 -26.70
C ILE A 57 -11.75 -5.91 -26.97
N VAL A 58 -12.65 -4.92 -27.06
CA VAL A 58 -14.01 -5.05 -27.61
C VAL A 58 -14.00 -4.74 -29.09
#